data_AF-A0A7K3KP40-F1
#
_entry.id   AF-A0A7K3KP40-F1
#
_cell.length_a   1.000
_cell.length_b   1.000
_cell.length_c   1.000
_cell.angle_alpha   90.00
_cell.angle_beta   90.00
_cell.angle_gamma   90.00
#
_symmetry.space_group_name_H-M   'P 1'
#
loop_
_entity.id
_entity.type
_entity.pdbx_description
1 polymer ?
#
loop_
_entity_poly.entity_id
_entity_poly.type
_entity_poly.pdbx_seq_one_letter_code
_entity_poly.pdbx_strand_id
1 'polypeptide(L)'
;MTFKLKSTLLLAIAALSGLTLAGCIDETATNAPKPQENASERSIEDKATEKSPKKTPETRKVIIAKDLVTYTTEKSPGPTKNYYFENGHAAEIKNMEPGTFIFQADSKGRSGVAVAKLTYNQFEESKGSRQGTPLDPPYWPRNSKVAITYSFNDRTYHGYMWNRSHSIADSLLGAASYDSVYNFTAGTRPQNVGADQKGGMRYAESMVENYWRAHPNTNQTVSYQTTPIYHEDERIPRGSIVDIKSSDGQLNREIVVINSAEGLDIDYN
;
A
#
# COMPACT_ATOMS: atom_id res chain seq x y z
N MET A 1 20.67 -17.51 49.95
CA MET A 1 21.21 -16.40 49.11
C MET A 1 21.22 -16.92 47.67
N THR A 2 20.69 -16.25 46.65
CA THR A 2 20.30 -14.82 46.54
C THR A 2 19.09 -14.68 45.61
N PHE A 3 18.00 -14.05 46.08
CA PHE A 3 16.84 -13.74 45.22
C PHE A 3 17.15 -12.54 44.33
N LYS A 4 16.83 -12.62 43.02
CA LYS A 4 16.79 -11.46 42.12
C LYS A 4 15.34 -11.07 41.86
N LEU A 5 14.91 -9.99 42.52
CA LEU A 5 13.66 -9.30 42.22
C LEU A 5 13.69 -8.77 40.77
N LYS A 6 12.65 -9.03 39.98
CA LYS A 6 12.38 -8.27 38.75
C LYS A 6 11.48 -7.09 39.12
N SER A 7 11.93 -5.88 38.80
CA SER A 7 11.15 -4.66 39.02
C SER A 7 10.02 -4.55 38.00
N THR A 8 8.78 -4.41 38.48
CA THR A 8 7.60 -4.17 37.65
C THR A 8 7.32 -2.67 37.63
N LEU A 9 7.53 -2.02 36.49
CA LEU A 9 7.20 -0.60 36.34
C LEU A 9 5.70 -0.44 36.07
N LEU A 10 4.94 -0.08 37.11
CA LEU A 10 3.54 0.36 36.94
C LEU A 10 3.53 1.72 36.22
N LEU A 11 2.77 1.80 35.12
CA LEU A 11 2.43 3.08 34.50
C LEU A 11 1.10 3.58 35.09
N ALA A 12 1.12 4.77 35.70
CA ALA A 12 -0.05 5.32 36.37
C ALA A 12 -1.11 5.77 35.35
N ILE A 13 -2.33 5.23 35.47
CA ILE A 13 -3.51 5.70 34.75
C ILE A 13 -4.14 6.84 35.55
N ALA A 14 -4.14 8.05 35.00
CA ALA A 14 -4.90 9.16 35.56
C ALA A 14 -6.38 8.99 35.22
N ALA A 15 -7.19 8.61 36.21
CA ALA A 15 -8.63 8.56 36.08
C ALA A 15 -9.24 9.96 36.32
N LEU A 16 -10.11 10.39 35.40
CA LEU A 16 -11.09 11.45 35.66
C LEU A 16 -12.50 10.85 35.60
N SER A 17 -13.05 10.55 36.77
CA SER A 17 -14.49 10.68 37.00
C SER A 17 -14.84 12.17 36.95
N GLY A 18 -16.01 12.63 36.49
CA GLY A 18 -17.26 11.93 36.24
C GLY A 18 -18.36 12.60 37.05
N LEU A 19 -19.30 13.28 36.39
CA LEU A 19 -20.52 13.82 37.01
C LEU A 19 -21.73 13.48 36.12
N THR A 20 -22.87 13.23 36.76
CA THR A 20 -23.97 12.45 36.19
C THR A 20 -25.18 13.26 35.73
N LEU A 21 -26.07 12.54 35.00
CA LEU A 21 -27.33 12.96 34.40
C LEU A 21 -28.24 13.83 35.30
N ALA A 22 -29.00 14.69 34.64
CA ALA A 22 -30.45 14.76 34.82
C ALA A 22 -31.09 15.06 33.45
N GLY A 23 -32.26 14.49 33.18
CA GLY A 23 -33.05 14.81 31.98
C GLY A 23 -34.54 14.79 32.32
N CYS A 24 -35.32 15.60 31.59
CA CYS A 24 -36.76 15.42 31.43
C CYS A 24 -37.16 15.92 30.04
N ILE A 25 -37.64 14.97 29.24
CA ILE A 25 -38.77 15.05 28.29
C ILE A 25 -39.67 16.29 28.43
N ASP A 26 -40.10 16.79 27.26
CA ASP A 26 -41.52 17.10 27.04
C ASP A 26 -41.89 16.72 25.59
N GLU A 27 -43.09 16.14 25.41
CA GLU A 27 -43.60 15.71 24.11
C GLU A 27 -44.46 16.80 23.46
N THR A 28 -44.54 16.81 22.12
CA THR A 28 -45.83 17.03 21.44
C THR A 28 -45.74 16.62 19.97
N ALA A 29 -46.49 15.59 19.60
CA ALA A 29 -46.75 15.26 18.20
C ALA A 29 -47.92 16.11 17.67
N THR A 30 -47.98 16.35 16.35
CA THR A 30 -49.01 15.76 15.45
C THR A 30 -49.03 16.35 14.03
N ASN A 31 -49.53 15.53 13.10
CA ASN A 31 -50.17 15.87 11.81
C ASN A 31 -49.33 16.34 10.61
N ALA A 32 -49.14 15.41 9.67
CA ALA A 32 -49.17 15.70 8.22
C ALA A 32 -50.64 15.74 7.74
N PRO A 33 -50.96 16.31 6.55
CA PRO A 33 -50.89 15.50 5.32
C PRO A 33 -50.40 16.24 4.05
N LYS A 34 -50.07 15.46 3.00
CA LYS A 34 -49.77 15.93 1.62
C LYS A 34 -51.03 16.28 0.83
N PRO A 35 -50.88 17.02 -0.29
CA PRO A 35 -51.36 16.49 -1.58
C PRO A 35 -50.29 16.39 -2.69
N GLN A 36 -50.55 15.57 -3.71
CA GLN A 36 -49.87 15.54 -5.03
C GLN A 36 -50.54 16.58 -5.97
N GLU A 37 -49.91 17.13 -7.02
CA GLU A 37 -49.83 16.63 -8.42
C GLU A 37 -49.39 17.83 -9.35
N ASN A 38 -48.88 17.73 -10.59
CA ASN A 38 -48.25 16.67 -11.40
C ASN A 38 -47.51 17.30 -12.64
N ALA A 39 -46.81 16.48 -13.43
CA ALA A 39 -46.44 16.61 -14.85
C ALA A 39 -45.85 17.93 -15.46
N SER A 40 -44.64 17.81 -16.02
CA SER A 40 -44.44 17.97 -17.49
C SER A 40 -43.04 17.53 -17.94
N GLU A 41 -42.99 16.81 -19.07
CA GLU A 41 -41.75 16.30 -19.67
C GLU A 41 -41.11 17.36 -20.59
N ARG A 42 -39.77 17.47 -20.58
CA ARG A 42 -38.99 17.84 -21.78
C ARG A 42 -37.66 17.09 -21.83
N SER A 43 -37.48 16.39 -22.95
CA SER A 43 -36.27 15.67 -23.36
C SER A 43 -35.14 16.62 -23.78
N ILE A 44 -33.94 16.42 -23.22
CA ILE A 44 -32.65 16.82 -23.81
C ILE A 44 -31.68 15.67 -23.50
N GLU A 45 -31.53 14.69 -24.39
CA GLU A 45 -30.57 14.65 -25.52
C GLU A 45 -29.21 14.06 -25.11
N ASP A 46 -28.80 13.00 -25.81
CA ASP A 46 -27.64 12.17 -25.47
C ASP A 46 -26.31 12.94 -25.52
N LYS A 47 -25.67 13.09 -24.36
CA LYS A 47 -24.22 13.37 -24.31
C LYS A 47 -23.46 12.07 -24.07
N ALA A 48 -23.21 11.35 -25.16
CA ALA A 48 -22.38 10.16 -25.17
C ALA A 48 -21.07 10.43 -24.42
N THR A 49 -20.89 9.77 -23.27
CA THR A 49 -19.65 9.87 -22.51
C THR A 49 -18.59 9.14 -23.30
N GLU A 50 -17.60 9.87 -23.80
CA GLU A 50 -16.51 9.36 -24.63
C GLU A 50 -15.69 8.35 -23.80
N LYS A 51 -16.07 7.07 -23.90
CA LYS A 51 -15.39 5.96 -23.23
C LYS A 51 -14.01 5.80 -23.86
N SER A 52 -13.03 6.47 -23.27
CA SER A 52 -11.62 6.24 -23.55
C SER A 52 -11.35 4.72 -23.57
N PRO A 53 -10.74 4.18 -24.63
CA PRO A 53 -10.71 2.74 -24.85
C PRO A 53 -9.98 2.02 -23.71
N LYS A 54 -10.63 1.01 -23.13
CA LYS A 54 -10.02 0.14 -22.11
C LYS A 54 -8.78 -0.55 -22.72
N LYS A 55 -7.59 -0.04 -22.39
CA LYS A 55 -6.30 -0.64 -22.76
C LYS A 55 -6.23 -2.07 -22.19
N THR A 56 -5.70 -3.02 -22.96
CA THR A 56 -5.48 -4.39 -22.48
C THR A 56 -4.45 -4.42 -21.35
N PRO A 57 -4.43 -5.44 -20.48
CA PRO A 57 -3.46 -5.54 -19.39
C PRO A 57 -2.00 -5.45 -19.88
N GLU A 58 -1.69 -6.07 -21.01
CA GLU A 58 -0.36 -6.07 -21.62
C GLU A 58 0.04 -4.65 -22.08
N THR A 59 -0.85 -3.97 -22.81
CA THR A 59 -0.62 -2.58 -23.25
C THR A 59 -0.49 -1.64 -22.05
N ARG A 60 -1.26 -1.86 -20.97
CA ARG A 60 -1.15 -1.09 -19.72
C ARG A 60 0.23 -1.28 -19.09
N LYS A 61 0.69 -2.52 -18.90
CA LYS A 61 1.98 -2.83 -18.29
C LYS A 61 3.17 -2.27 -19.09
N VAL A 62 3.09 -2.29 -20.43
CA VAL A 62 4.12 -1.68 -21.31
C VAL A 62 4.22 -0.17 -21.11
N ILE A 63 3.08 0.53 -20.97
CA ILE A 63 3.07 1.97 -20.70
C ILE A 63 3.70 2.27 -19.33
N ILE A 64 3.26 1.56 -18.28
CA ILE A 64 3.82 1.73 -16.92
C ILE A 64 5.33 1.47 -16.90
N ALA A 65 5.81 0.44 -17.61
CA ALA A 65 7.23 0.15 -17.70
C ALA A 65 8.02 1.29 -18.35
N LYS A 66 7.48 1.90 -19.42
CA LYS A 66 8.08 3.09 -20.05
C LYS A 66 8.09 4.28 -19.08
N ASP A 67 6.98 4.55 -18.40
CA ASP A 67 6.88 5.68 -17.46
C ASP A 67 7.84 5.51 -16.28
N LEU A 68 7.99 4.29 -15.74
CA LEU A 68 8.96 3.95 -14.70
C LEU A 68 10.41 4.14 -15.17
N VAL A 69 10.76 3.72 -16.39
CA VAL A 69 12.09 3.97 -16.99
C VAL A 69 12.34 5.47 -17.13
N THR A 70 11.35 6.25 -17.59
CA THR A 70 11.45 7.71 -17.69
C THR A 70 11.69 8.34 -16.32
N TYR A 71 10.81 8.09 -15.33
CA TYR A 71 10.95 8.71 -14.00
C TYR A 71 12.25 8.33 -13.29
N THR A 72 12.69 7.08 -13.39
CA THR A 72 13.95 6.64 -12.76
C THR A 72 15.18 7.21 -13.45
N THR A 73 15.17 7.36 -14.78
CA THR A 73 16.28 7.98 -15.54
C THR A 73 16.36 9.48 -15.31
N GLU A 74 15.22 10.15 -15.15
CA GLU A 74 15.13 11.57 -14.78
C GLU A 74 15.37 11.84 -13.29
N LYS A 75 15.63 10.81 -12.47
CA LYS A 75 15.77 10.90 -11.00
C LYS A 75 14.53 11.52 -10.35
N SER A 76 13.37 11.31 -10.96
CA SER A 76 12.10 11.92 -10.63
C SER A 76 11.37 11.13 -9.54
N PRO A 77 10.68 11.81 -8.61
CA PRO A 77 9.81 11.18 -7.62
C PRO A 77 8.41 10.85 -8.19
N GLY A 78 8.18 11.08 -9.49
CA GLY A 78 6.89 10.92 -10.15
C GLY A 78 5.90 12.06 -9.86
N PRO A 79 4.65 11.95 -10.37
CA PRO A 79 3.71 13.06 -10.42
C PRO A 79 3.17 13.49 -9.04
N THR A 80 3.11 12.57 -8.07
CA THR A 80 2.74 12.91 -6.68
C THR A 80 3.88 13.54 -5.88
N LYS A 81 5.11 13.51 -6.44
CA LYS A 81 6.39 13.71 -5.75
C LYS A 81 6.62 12.81 -4.53
N ASN A 82 5.78 11.80 -4.32
CA ASN A 82 5.85 10.90 -3.16
C ASN A 82 6.09 9.44 -3.60
N TYR A 83 6.72 9.25 -4.76
CA TYR A 83 7.23 7.95 -5.25
C TYR A 83 6.15 6.89 -5.52
N TYR A 84 4.90 7.33 -5.74
CA TYR A 84 3.81 6.50 -6.26
C TYR A 84 2.86 7.31 -7.16
N PHE A 85 1.98 6.63 -7.89
CA PHE A 85 0.75 7.20 -8.45
C PHE A 85 -0.36 6.14 -8.58
N GLU A 86 -1.63 6.54 -8.53
CA GLU A 86 -2.74 5.64 -8.87
C GLU A 86 -2.91 5.53 -10.39
N ASN A 87 -3.15 4.32 -10.89
CA ASN A 87 -3.40 4.04 -12.32
C ASN A 87 -4.82 3.47 -12.57
N GLY A 88 -5.75 3.74 -11.64
CA GLY A 88 -7.16 3.36 -11.74
C GLY A 88 -7.47 2.04 -11.02
N HIS A 89 -8.21 1.15 -11.68
CA HIS A 89 -8.66 -0.13 -11.10
C HIS A 89 -7.63 -1.24 -11.26
N ALA A 90 -7.54 -2.10 -10.25
CA ALA A 90 -6.69 -3.28 -10.22
C ALA A 90 -6.87 -4.14 -11.48
N ALA A 91 -5.77 -4.74 -11.93
CA ALA A 91 -5.79 -5.87 -12.86
C ALA A 91 -6.48 -7.09 -12.23
N GLU A 92 -6.69 -8.14 -13.01
CA GLU A 92 -7.18 -9.41 -12.49
C GLU A 92 -6.07 -10.09 -11.68
N ILE A 93 -6.34 -10.35 -10.40
CA ILE A 93 -5.45 -11.07 -9.48
C ILE A 93 -5.92 -12.53 -9.42
N LYS A 94 -4.97 -13.46 -9.45
CA LYS A 94 -5.21 -14.90 -9.29
C LYS A 94 -6.12 -15.18 -8.09
N ASN A 95 -7.19 -15.95 -8.30
CA ASN A 95 -8.02 -16.43 -7.19
C ASN A 95 -7.25 -17.47 -6.35
N MET A 96 -7.32 -17.33 -5.03
CA MET A 96 -6.54 -18.06 -4.05
C MET A 96 -7.35 -18.19 -2.76
N GLU A 97 -7.08 -19.24 -1.97
CA GLU A 97 -7.74 -19.45 -0.67
C GLU A 97 -7.33 -18.38 0.35
N PRO A 98 -8.24 -17.95 1.25
CA PRO A 98 -7.92 -17.00 2.31
C PRO A 98 -6.71 -17.40 3.14
N GLY A 99 -5.85 -16.43 3.46
CA GLY A 99 -4.61 -16.62 4.23
C GLY A 99 -3.41 -17.11 3.41
N THR A 100 -3.62 -17.57 2.17
CA THR A 100 -2.52 -18.09 1.33
C THR A 100 -1.75 -16.98 0.61
N PHE A 101 -0.48 -17.27 0.31
CA PHE A 101 0.44 -16.37 -0.39
C PHE A 101 1.36 -17.16 -1.34
N ILE A 102 1.93 -16.46 -2.30
CA ILE A 102 2.87 -16.97 -3.31
C ILE A 102 3.97 -15.93 -3.50
N PHE A 103 5.23 -16.36 -3.32
CA PHE A 103 6.42 -15.59 -3.67
C PHE A 103 7.22 -16.40 -4.70
N GLN A 104 7.58 -15.78 -5.82
CA GLN A 104 8.24 -16.45 -6.93
C GLN A 104 9.49 -15.70 -7.38
N ALA A 105 10.49 -16.44 -7.84
CA ALA A 105 11.52 -15.88 -8.70
C ALA A 105 10.97 -15.67 -10.12
N ASP A 106 11.52 -14.71 -10.86
CA ASP A 106 11.38 -14.69 -12.31
C ASP A 106 12.38 -15.63 -13.00
N SER A 107 12.33 -15.71 -14.34
CA SER A 107 13.22 -16.54 -15.14
C SER A 107 14.70 -16.17 -15.07
N LYS A 108 15.05 -15.02 -14.48
CA LYS A 108 16.42 -14.54 -14.26
C LYS A 108 16.83 -14.65 -12.78
N GLY A 109 16.02 -15.29 -11.93
CA GLY A 109 16.30 -15.43 -10.50
C GLY A 109 16.07 -14.15 -9.68
N ARG A 110 15.51 -13.09 -10.29
CA ARG A 110 15.11 -11.86 -9.59
C ARG A 110 13.78 -12.12 -8.86
N SER A 111 13.41 -11.27 -7.90
CA SER A 111 12.07 -11.36 -7.29
C SER A 111 10.98 -11.06 -8.34
N GLY A 112 10.10 -12.03 -8.54
CA GLY A 112 9.00 -11.97 -9.48
C GLY A 112 7.71 -11.45 -8.83
N VAL A 113 6.56 -11.93 -9.32
CA VAL A 113 5.25 -11.56 -8.79
C VAL A 113 5.07 -12.16 -7.39
N ALA A 114 4.68 -11.31 -6.44
CA ALA A 114 4.20 -11.71 -5.12
C ALA A 114 2.67 -11.54 -5.05
N VAL A 115 1.95 -12.54 -4.56
CA VAL A 115 0.48 -12.50 -4.42
C VAL A 115 0.08 -13.01 -3.05
N ALA A 116 -0.88 -12.36 -2.40
CA ALA A 116 -1.51 -12.84 -1.17
C ALA A 116 -3.03 -12.65 -1.17
N LYS A 117 -3.74 -13.57 -0.51
CA LYS A 117 -5.17 -13.46 -0.20
C LYS A 117 -5.31 -13.11 1.28
N LEU A 118 -5.06 -11.85 1.59
CA LEU A 118 -4.92 -11.35 2.95
C LEU A 118 -6.24 -11.42 3.72
N THR A 119 -6.14 -11.69 5.02
CA THR A 119 -7.25 -11.76 5.98
C THR A 119 -7.10 -10.71 7.08
N TYR A 120 -8.22 -10.33 7.70
CA TYR A 120 -8.21 -9.42 8.86
C TYR A 120 -7.37 -9.96 10.03
N ASN A 121 -7.40 -11.28 10.29
CA ASN A 121 -6.66 -11.89 11.41
C ASN A 121 -5.15 -11.71 11.26
N GLN A 122 -4.59 -11.88 10.05
CA GLN A 122 -3.16 -11.65 9.78
C GLN A 122 -2.74 -10.21 10.06
N PHE A 123 -3.61 -9.24 9.73
CA PHE A 123 -3.42 -7.84 10.09
C PHE A 123 -3.43 -7.60 11.60
N GLU A 124 -4.44 -8.13 12.32
CA GLU A 124 -4.52 -7.99 13.78
C GLU A 124 -3.31 -8.61 14.49
N GLU A 125 -2.91 -9.83 14.10
CA GLU A 125 -1.78 -10.56 14.66
C GLU A 125 -0.44 -9.85 14.41
N SER A 126 -0.31 -9.11 13.30
CA SER A 126 0.89 -8.31 12.99
C SER A 126 1.05 -7.03 13.84
N LYS A 127 0.03 -6.62 14.60
CA LYS A 127 0.05 -5.32 15.31
C LYS A 127 1.06 -5.26 16.44
N GLY A 128 1.59 -4.05 16.67
CA GLY A 128 2.34 -3.69 17.87
C GLY A 128 3.81 -4.13 17.88
N SER A 129 4.21 -5.10 17.06
CA SER A 129 5.61 -5.50 16.91
C SER A 129 5.92 -6.00 15.50
N ARG A 130 7.21 -6.02 15.17
CA ARG A 130 7.73 -6.58 13.92
C ARG A 130 7.79 -8.11 14.04
N GLN A 131 7.31 -8.84 13.04
CA GLN A 131 7.21 -10.31 13.13
C GLN A 131 8.47 -11.07 12.70
N GLY A 132 9.48 -10.42 12.11
CA GLY A 132 10.70 -11.09 11.65
C GLY A 132 11.85 -10.17 11.22
N THR A 133 12.91 -10.74 10.64
CA THR A 133 14.06 -10.00 10.10
C THR A 133 14.03 -10.03 8.57
N PRO A 134 14.05 -8.87 7.87
CA PRO A 134 14.05 -8.83 6.42
C PRO A 134 15.24 -9.56 5.83
N LEU A 135 14.98 -10.31 4.76
CA LEU A 135 16.00 -11.03 4.03
C LEU A 135 16.61 -10.13 2.95
N ASP A 136 17.86 -10.42 2.57
CA ASP A 136 18.43 -9.84 1.36
C ASP A 136 17.68 -10.39 0.14
N PRO A 137 17.10 -9.53 -0.73
CA PRO A 137 16.55 -9.99 -1.99
C PRO A 137 17.66 -10.53 -2.91
N PRO A 138 17.31 -11.29 -3.95
CA PRO A 138 18.23 -11.58 -5.03
C PRO A 138 18.91 -10.30 -5.54
N TYR A 139 20.22 -10.37 -5.76
CA TYR A 139 21.03 -9.25 -6.23
C TYR A 139 21.05 -8.01 -5.33
N TRP A 140 20.93 -8.18 -4.01
CA TRP A 140 21.05 -7.08 -3.04
C TRP A 140 22.35 -6.27 -3.24
N PRO A 141 22.26 -4.96 -3.54
CA PRO A 141 23.42 -4.14 -3.88
C PRO A 141 24.22 -3.72 -2.62
N ARG A 142 25.47 -3.28 -2.84
CA ARG A 142 26.26 -2.64 -1.78
C ARG A 142 25.56 -1.37 -1.31
N ASN A 143 25.16 -1.35 -0.04
CA ASN A 143 24.40 -0.24 0.54
C ASN A 143 25.32 0.82 1.17
N SER A 144 24.99 2.09 0.98
CA SER A 144 25.72 3.27 1.47
C SER A 144 24.73 4.29 2.04
N LYS A 145 25.23 5.22 2.86
CA LYS A 145 24.43 6.37 3.30
C LYS A 145 24.45 7.46 2.22
N VAL A 146 23.30 8.03 1.95
CA VAL A 146 23.07 9.10 0.96
C VAL A 146 22.34 10.28 1.60
N ALA A 147 22.34 11.41 0.91
CA ALA A 147 21.45 12.54 1.15
C ALA A 147 20.45 12.63 0.00
N ILE A 148 19.14 12.74 0.28
CA ILE A 148 18.09 12.91 -0.73
C ILE A 148 17.22 14.09 -0.30
N THR A 149 17.19 15.16 -1.09
CA THR A 149 16.31 16.32 -0.84
C THR A 149 15.03 16.18 -1.64
N TYR A 150 13.89 16.10 -0.95
CA TYR A 150 12.60 15.80 -1.59
C TYR A 150 11.88 17.08 -2.03
N SER A 151 11.57 17.21 -3.32
CA SER A 151 10.78 18.33 -3.87
C SER A 151 9.29 18.34 -3.44
N PHE A 152 8.88 17.34 -2.66
CA PHE A 152 7.57 17.23 -2.01
C PHE A 152 7.43 18.14 -0.77
N ASN A 153 8.51 18.33 -0.01
CA ASN A 153 8.47 19.03 1.28
C ASN A 153 9.79 19.74 1.68
N ASP A 154 10.74 19.84 0.74
CA ASP A 154 12.07 20.44 0.88
C ASP A 154 12.95 19.86 2.00
N ARG A 155 12.58 18.69 2.56
CA ARG A 155 13.35 17.99 3.59
C ARG A 155 14.42 17.12 2.95
N THR A 156 15.59 17.08 3.59
CA THR A 156 16.67 16.17 3.22
C THR A 156 16.67 14.93 4.13
N TYR A 157 16.52 13.75 3.53
CA TYR A 157 16.78 12.47 4.20
C TYR A 157 18.29 12.22 4.26
N HIS A 158 18.77 11.72 5.41
CA HIS A 158 20.14 11.22 5.58
C HIS A 158 20.13 9.79 6.12
N GLY A 159 20.62 8.83 5.35
CA GLY A 159 20.66 7.43 5.77
C GLY A 159 20.85 6.46 4.60
N TYR A 160 20.65 5.16 4.85
CA TYR A 160 20.91 4.12 3.85
C TYR A 160 19.99 4.25 2.63
N MET A 161 20.60 4.22 1.43
CA MET A 161 19.90 4.30 0.15
C MET A 161 18.93 3.13 -0.02
N TRP A 162 19.41 1.89 0.14
CA TRP A 162 18.63 0.69 -0.13
C TRP A 162 17.90 0.21 1.11
N ASN A 163 16.65 -0.21 0.92
CA ASN A 163 15.78 -0.87 1.87
C ASN A 163 15.42 -2.25 1.29
N ARG A 164 15.34 -3.26 2.17
CA ARG A 164 14.73 -4.55 1.84
C ARG A 164 13.23 -4.30 1.80
N SER A 165 12.74 -3.83 0.65
CA SER A 165 11.34 -3.40 0.51
C SER A 165 10.48 -4.64 0.33
N HIS A 166 9.44 -4.77 1.14
CA HIS A 166 8.50 -5.89 1.03
C HIS A 166 7.62 -5.70 -0.22
N SER A 167 7.33 -6.80 -0.90
CA SER A 167 6.28 -6.86 -1.93
C SER A 167 4.91 -7.02 -1.27
N ILE A 168 4.80 -7.85 -0.23
CA ILE A 168 3.67 -7.93 0.71
C ILE A 168 4.19 -7.66 2.13
N ALA A 169 3.71 -6.60 2.79
CA ALA A 169 4.30 -6.11 4.03
C ALA A 169 3.99 -6.95 5.29
N ASP A 170 4.90 -6.85 6.26
CA ASP A 170 4.79 -7.38 7.63
C ASP A 170 3.45 -6.99 8.29
N SER A 171 3.03 -5.72 8.16
CA SER A 171 1.76 -5.24 8.72
C SER A 171 0.50 -5.79 8.03
N LEU A 172 0.64 -6.59 6.97
CA LEU A 172 -0.48 -7.19 6.24
C LEU A 172 -0.50 -8.72 6.35
N LEU A 173 0.68 -9.35 6.34
CA LEU A 173 0.85 -10.80 6.25
C LEU A 173 1.55 -11.40 7.49
N GLY A 174 2.04 -10.57 8.41
CA GLY A 174 2.72 -10.98 9.63
C GLY A 174 4.02 -11.76 9.36
N ALA A 175 4.32 -12.75 10.20
CA ALA A 175 5.56 -13.53 10.13
C ALA A 175 5.83 -14.14 8.74
N ALA A 176 4.78 -14.55 8.02
CA ALA A 176 4.90 -15.12 6.68
C ALA A 176 5.45 -14.14 5.62
N SER A 177 5.48 -12.82 5.88
CA SER A 177 6.18 -11.87 5.00
C SER A 177 7.69 -12.09 4.94
N TYR A 178 8.25 -12.88 5.88
CA TYR A 178 9.68 -13.16 5.99
C TYR A 178 10.08 -14.55 5.44
N ASP A 179 9.12 -15.38 4.98
CA ASP A 179 9.36 -16.77 4.58
C ASP A 179 10.19 -16.92 3.28
N SER A 180 10.39 -15.85 2.51
CA SER A 180 11.13 -15.91 1.25
C SER A 180 11.85 -14.61 0.89
N VAL A 181 13.07 -14.74 0.35
CA VAL A 181 13.81 -13.65 -0.29
C VAL A 181 13.02 -13.01 -1.45
N TYR A 182 12.13 -13.78 -2.09
CA TYR A 182 11.32 -13.32 -3.22
C TYR A 182 10.13 -12.44 -2.81
N ASN A 183 9.86 -12.28 -1.51
CA ASN A 183 8.97 -11.20 -1.04
C ASN A 183 9.70 -9.85 -0.92
N PHE A 184 11.00 -9.77 -1.24
CA PHE A 184 11.78 -8.55 -1.12
C PHE A 184 12.29 -8.06 -2.47
N THR A 185 12.44 -6.74 -2.63
CA THR A 185 13.24 -6.12 -3.70
C THR A 185 14.22 -5.11 -3.12
N ALA A 186 15.27 -4.80 -3.88
CA ALA A 186 16.15 -3.67 -3.59
C ALA A 186 15.40 -2.37 -3.92
N GLY A 187 14.68 -1.84 -2.94
CA GLY A 187 13.94 -0.58 -3.05
C GLY A 187 14.73 0.57 -2.46
N THR A 188 14.70 1.76 -3.07
CA THR A 188 15.26 2.96 -2.42
C THR A 188 14.47 3.30 -1.16
N ARG A 189 15.05 4.08 -0.24
CA ARG A 189 14.30 4.58 0.93
C ARG A 189 12.98 5.26 0.54
N PRO A 190 12.92 6.20 -0.42
CA PRO A 190 11.66 6.80 -0.83
C PRO A 190 10.76 5.86 -1.65
N GLN A 191 11.27 4.88 -2.40
CA GLN A 191 10.43 3.82 -2.97
C GLN A 191 9.65 3.05 -1.90
N ASN A 192 10.29 2.81 -0.75
CA ASN A 192 9.71 2.00 0.31
C ASN A 192 8.66 2.78 1.12
N VAL A 193 8.88 4.07 1.41
CA VAL A 193 8.02 4.86 2.33
C VAL A 193 7.70 6.30 1.89
N GLY A 194 8.17 6.73 0.72
CA GLY A 194 8.00 8.09 0.23
C GLY A 194 8.82 9.16 0.96
N ALA A 195 8.60 10.40 0.57
CA ALA A 195 9.22 11.62 1.11
C ALA A 195 8.70 12.03 2.50
N ASP A 196 7.52 11.54 2.90
CA ASP A 196 6.82 11.93 4.13
C ASP A 196 6.41 10.76 5.04
N GLN A 197 6.87 9.54 4.74
CA GLN A 197 6.44 8.28 5.38
C GLN A 197 5.01 7.84 5.05
N LYS A 198 4.40 8.38 3.97
CA LYS A 198 3.07 8.00 3.46
C LYS A 198 3.04 7.76 1.94
N GLY A 199 4.21 7.67 1.30
CA GLY A 199 4.36 7.42 -0.13
C GLY A 199 5.02 6.07 -0.43
N GLY A 200 5.45 5.85 -1.66
CA GLY A 200 6.04 4.57 -2.08
C GLY A 200 5.12 3.37 -1.81
N MET A 201 5.70 2.21 -1.46
CA MET A 201 4.95 1.01 -1.03
C MET A 201 4.03 1.29 0.16
N ARG A 202 4.49 2.13 1.11
CA ARG A 202 3.72 2.50 2.31
C ARG A 202 2.34 3.10 2.01
N TYR A 203 2.16 3.74 0.86
CA TYR A 203 0.84 4.23 0.42
C TYR A 203 -0.14 3.07 0.18
N ALA A 204 0.27 2.07 -0.60
CA ALA A 204 -0.50 0.89 -0.94
C ALA A 204 -0.84 0.04 0.31
N GLU A 205 0.16 -0.18 1.17
CA GLU A 205 -0.03 -0.86 2.46
C GLU A 205 -1.07 -0.14 3.34
N SER A 206 -0.94 1.18 3.47
CA SER A 206 -1.85 2.00 4.29
C SER A 206 -3.31 1.91 3.82
N MET A 207 -3.55 1.72 2.53
CA MET A 207 -4.90 1.56 1.98
C MET A 207 -5.60 0.31 2.53
N VAL A 208 -4.87 -0.81 2.61
CA VAL A 208 -5.38 -2.08 3.15
C VAL A 208 -5.58 -1.99 4.67
N GLU A 209 -4.59 -1.45 5.39
CA GLU A 209 -4.70 -1.25 6.84
C GLU A 209 -5.88 -0.34 7.21
N ASN A 210 -6.12 0.72 6.42
CA ASN A 210 -7.25 1.63 6.66
C ASN A 210 -8.60 0.96 6.37
N TYR A 211 -8.68 0.11 5.34
CA TYR A 211 -9.86 -0.71 5.09
C TYR A 211 -10.17 -1.63 6.28
N TRP A 212 -9.19 -2.33 6.83
CA TRP A 212 -9.40 -3.18 8.02
C TRP A 212 -9.69 -2.39 9.30
N ARG A 213 -9.08 -1.22 9.50
CA ARG A 213 -9.44 -0.31 10.61
C ARG A 213 -10.90 0.16 10.53
N ALA A 214 -11.43 0.34 9.33
CA ALA A 214 -12.84 0.70 9.11
C ALA A 214 -13.79 -0.52 9.19
N HIS A 215 -13.27 -1.74 9.05
CA HIS A 215 -14.03 -3.00 9.05
C HIS A 215 -13.47 -4.00 10.08
N PRO A 216 -13.51 -3.68 11.38
CA PRO A 216 -12.98 -4.57 12.41
C PRO A 216 -13.76 -5.90 12.46
N ASN A 217 -13.04 -6.99 12.72
CA ASN A 217 -13.54 -8.37 12.81
C ASN A 217 -14.25 -8.87 11.54
N THR A 218 -13.86 -8.33 10.38
CA THR A 218 -14.45 -8.70 9.09
C THR A 218 -13.93 -10.04 8.57
N ASN A 219 -14.83 -10.82 7.95
CA ASN A 219 -14.47 -12.01 7.17
C ASN A 219 -14.11 -11.66 5.70
N GLN A 220 -14.13 -10.38 5.33
CA GLN A 220 -13.70 -9.95 4.00
C GLN A 220 -12.19 -10.12 3.82
N THR A 221 -11.80 -10.52 2.61
CA THR A 221 -10.40 -10.73 2.21
C THR A 221 -9.94 -9.63 1.28
N VAL A 222 -8.62 -9.41 1.22
CA VAL A 222 -8.00 -8.54 0.22
C VAL A 222 -7.05 -9.35 -0.63
N SER A 223 -7.39 -9.51 -1.91
CA SER A 223 -6.43 -9.97 -2.91
C SER A 223 -5.45 -8.83 -3.16
N TYR A 224 -4.16 -9.08 -2.92
CA TYR A 224 -3.09 -8.11 -3.06
C TYR A 224 -1.97 -8.74 -3.90
N GLN A 225 -1.52 -8.03 -4.93
CA GLN A 225 -0.46 -8.51 -5.82
C GLN A 225 0.54 -7.39 -6.08
N THR A 226 1.83 -7.68 -5.90
CA THR A 226 2.92 -6.79 -6.27
C THR A 226 3.71 -7.42 -7.41
N THR A 227 3.87 -6.66 -8.49
CA THR A 227 4.63 -7.03 -9.69
C THR A 227 5.79 -6.06 -9.86
N PRO A 228 7.03 -6.46 -9.50
CA PRO A 228 8.24 -5.71 -9.84
C PRO A 228 8.38 -5.53 -11.36
N ILE A 229 8.79 -4.33 -11.78
CA ILE A 229 8.97 -3.95 -13.18
C ILE A 229 10.44 -3.67 -13.43
N TYR A 230 11.07 -4.59 -14.15
CA TYR A 230 12.46 -4.48 -14.61
C TYR A 230 12.52 -3.96 -16.04
N HIS A 231 13.55 -3.19 -16.37
CA HIS A 231 13.89 -2.91 -17.76
C HIS A 231 14.96 -3.91 -18.22
N GLU A 232 14.69 -4.63 -19.30
CA GLU A 232 15.60 -5.62 -19.89
C GLU A 232 16.17 -6.66 -18.89
N ASP A 233 17.50 -6.71 -18.75
CA ASP A 233 18.27 -7.62 -17.89
C ASP A 233 18.63 -7.03 -16.51
N GLU A 234 18.19 -5.82 -16.19
CA GLU A 234 18.46 -5.15 -14.92
C GLU A 234 18.09 -6.00 -13.71
N ARG A 235 18.93 -5.99 -12.68
CA ARG A 235 18.77 -6.80 -11.46
C ARG A 235 17.88 -6.12 -10.42
N ILE A 236 17.78 -4.80 -10.47
CA ILE A 236 16.96 -3.97 -9.59
C ILE A 236 15.76 -3.46 -10.39
N PRO A 237 14.52 -3.52 -9.88
CA PRO A 237 13.36 -3.07 -10.64
C PRO A 237 13.33 -1.54 -10.70
N ARG A 238 12.83 -0.96 -11.81
CA ARG A 238 12.53 0.48 -11.94
C ARG A 238 11.34 0.91 -11.08
N GLY A 239 10.53 -0.03 -10.64
CA GLY A 239 9.38 0.19 -9.77
C GLY A 239 8.55 -1.08 -9.61
N SER A 240 7.35 -0.95 -9.04
CA SER A 240 6.40 -2.04 -8.88
C SER A 240 4.99 -1.57 -9.23
N ILE A 241 4.18 -2.47 -9.80
CA ILE A 241 2.72 -2.34 -9.84
C ILE A 241 2.15 -3.06 -8.62
N VAL A 242 1.21 -2.44 -7.92
CA VAL A 242 0.47 -3.03 -6.80
C VAL A 242 -1.02 -3.03 -7.12
N ASP A 243 -1.58 -4.22 -7.29
CA ASP A 243 -3.02 -4.45 -7.49
C ASP A 243 -3.68 -4.81 -6.15
N ILE A 244 -4.76 -4.11 -5.79
CA ILE A 244 -5.48 -4.31 -4.53
C ILE A 244 -6.97 -4.44 -4.80
N LYS A 245 -7.57 -5.56 -4.37
CA LYS A 245 -9.02 -5.83 -4.51
C LYS A 245 -9.61 -6.52 -3.27
N SER A 246 -10.55 -5.88 -2.59
CA SER A 246 -11.31 -6.52 -1.50
C SER A 246 -12.43 -7.40 -2.05
N SER A 247 -12.85 -8.42 -1.29
CA SER A 247 -13.93 -9.34 -1.71
C SER A 247 -15.33 -8.70 -1.73
N ASP A 248 -15.53 -7.59 -1.03
CA ASP A 248 -16.74 -6.75 -1.10
C ASP A 248 -16.67 -5.67 -2.21
N GLY A 249 -15.54 -5.55 -2.91
CA GLY A 249 -15.33 -4.57 -3.98
C GLY A 249 -15.11 -3.13 -3.55
N GLN A 250 -15.09 -2.81 -2.24
CA GLN A 250 -14.84 -1.46 -1.74
C GLN A 250 -13.42 -0.94 -2.09
N LEU A 251 -12.42 -1.83 -1.98
CA LEU A 251 -11.09 -1.61 -2.55
C LEU A 251 -11.01 -2.24 -3.94
N ASN A 252 -10.60 -1.44 -4.91
CA ASN A 252 -10.26 -1.86 -6.27
C ASN A 252 -9.34 -0.80 -6.89
N ARG A 253 -8.03 -0.94 -6.71
CA ARG A 253 -7.00 0.02 -7.13
C ARG A 253 -5.76 -0.65 -7.72
N GLU A 254 -5.21 -0.03 -8.75
CA GLU A 254 -3.85 -0.28 -9.25
C GLU A 254 -2.98 0.92 -8.87
N ILE A 255 -1.85 0.68 -8.21
CA ILE A 255 -0.92 1.70 -7.73
C ILE A 255 0.45 1.39 -8.32
N VAL A 256 1.08 2.37 -8.97
CA VAL A 256 2.46 2.27 -9.45
C VAL A 256 3.38 2.91 -8.43
N VAL A 257 4.42 2.20 -8.00
CA VAL A 257 5.43 2.64 -7.04
C VAL A 257 6.78 2.76 -7.75
N ILE A 258 7.49 3.86 -7.56
CA ILE A 258 8.65 4.26 -8.36
C ILE A 258 9.95 4.01 -7.60
N ASN A 259 10.88 3.23 -8.16
CA ASN A 259 12.17 2.91 -7.53
C ASN A 259 13.25 3.95 -7.79
N SER A 260 12.94 5.22 -7.55
CA SER A 260 13.81 6.37 -7.83
C SER A 260 14.40 6.98 -6.54
N ALA A 261 15.33 7.93 -6.66
CA ALA A 261 15.76 8.80 -5.57
C ALA A 261 16.19 10.17 -6.14
N GLU A 262 15.56 11.25 -5.68
CA GLU A 262 15.80 12.60 -6.20
C GLU A 262 17.28 13.02 -6.17
N GLY A 263 17.78 13.42 -7.34
CA GLY A 263 19.16 13.88 -7.53
C GLY A 263 20.25 12.79 -7.56
N LEU A 264 19.92 11.52 -7.30
CA LEU A 264 20.89 10.42 -7.28
C LEU A 264 20.85 9.60 -8.57
N ASP A 265 22.03 9.25 -9.10
CA ASP A 265 22.16 8.20 -10.11
C ASP A 265 22.02 6.83 -9.45
N ILE A 266 21.28 5.94 -10.10
CA ILE A 266 21.03 4.57 -9.65
C ILE A 266 21.48 3.62 -10.75
N ASP A 267 22.43 2.75 -10.44
CA ASP A 267 22.71 1.58 -11.28
C ASP A 267 21.68 0.50 -10.94
N TYR A 268 21.00 -0.01 -11.98
CA TYR A 268 19.98 -1.04 -11.86
C TYR A 268 20.50 -2.44 -12.24
N ASN A 269 21.77 -2.60 -12.62
CA ASN A 269 22.36 -3.86 -13.11
C ASN A 269 23.10 -4.71 -12.07
#